data_AF-A0A5E8GXQ8-F1
#
_entry.id   AF-A0A5E8GXQ8-F1
#
_cell.length_a   1.000
_cell.length_b   1.000
_cell.length_c   1.000
_cell.angle_alpha   90.00
_cell.angle_beta   90.00
_cell.angle_gamma   90.00
#
_symmetry.space_group_name_H-M   'P 1'
#
loop_
_entity.id
_entity.type
_entity.pdbx_description
1 polymer ?
#
loop_
_entity_poly.entity_id
_entity_poly.type
_entity_poly.pdbx_seq_one_letter_code
_entity_poly.pdbx_strand_id
1 'polypeptide(L)'
;MSSNQNQNTAAVTTSVDEGAQFSHTLIVPIQKDGGGTISTLTFDEPTIDDMILAEETSTGTNAHVVATLSRSCGITQGDFRKIKARDYNVILRKAGPWLGNG
;
A
#
# COMPACT_ATOMS: atom_id res chain seq x y z
N MET A 1 -20.98 -9.05 -49.99
CA MET A 1 -20.13 -7.97 -49.43
C MET A 1 -21.02 -7.00 -48.69
N SER A 2 -21.05 -7.05 -47.35
CA SER A 2 -21.55 -5.95 -46.50
C SER A 2 -20.91 -6.12 -45.13
N SER A 3 -19.77 -5.46 -44.93
CA SER A 3 -19.15 -5.28 -43.62
C SER A 3 -19.96 -4.25 -42.86
N ASN A 4 -20.58 -4.63 -41.74
CA ASN A 4 -21.13 -3.66 -40.79
C ASN A 4 -20.23 -3.63 -39.56
N GLN A 5 -19.20 -2.80 -39.65
CA GLN A 5 -18.54 -2.25 -38.47
C GLN A 5 -19.54 -1.29 -37.82
N ASN A 6 -19.98 -1.59 -36.60
CA ASN A 6 -20.51 -0.55 -35.73
C ASN A 6 -19.61 -0.45 -34.51
N GLN A 7 -19.05 0.74 -34.37
CA GLN A 7 -18.08 1.12 -33.38
C GLN A 7 -18.76 1.44 -32.04
N ASN A 8 -17.92 1.45 -31.01
CA ASN A 8 -18.07 2.28 -29.82
C ASN A 8 -19.30 2.04 -28.93
N THR A 9 -19.11 1.12 -27.99
CA THR A 9 -19.38 1.46 -26.60
C THR A 9 -18.08 1.26 -25.83
N ALA A 10 -17.15 2.20 -25.97
CA ALA A 10 -16.13 2.37 -24.95
C ALA A 10 -16.90 2.68 -23.67
N ALA A 11 -16.96 1.70 -22.77
CA ALA A 11 -17.32 1.97 -21.40
C ALA A 11 -16.40 3.11 -20.96
N VAL A 12 -17.00 4.26 -20.68
CA VAL A 12 -16.36 5.31 -19.92
C VAL A 12 -16.16 4.69 -18.54
N THR A 13 -15.09 3.90 -18.40
CA THR A 13 -14.47 3.71 -17.12
C THR A 13 -13.89 5.07 -16.82
N THR A 14 -14.65 5.85 -16.07
CA THR A 14 -14.12 7.00 -15.36
C THR A 14 -12.93 6.46 -14.59
N SER A 15 -11.72 6.69 -15.11
CA SER A 15 -10.49 6.53 -14.38
C SER A 15 -10.57 7.51 -13.23
N VAL A 16 -11.19 7.10 -12.12
CA VAL A 16 -10.72 7.51 -10.81
C VAL A 16 -9.23 7.25 -10.89
N ASP A 17 -8.44 8.31 -10.72
CA ASP A 17 -7.00 8.24 -10.60
C ASP A 17 -6.72 7.30 -9.41
N GLU A 18 -6.68 6.00 -9.68
CA GLU A 18 -6.30 4.98 -8.71
C GLU A 18 -4.86 5.30 -8.41
N GLY A 19 -4.64 6.00 -7.29
CA GLY A 19 -3.31 6.31 -6.78
C GLY A 19 -2.42 5.06 -6.86
N ALA A 20 -1.12 5.24 -7.03
CA ALA A 20 -0.23 4.12 -7.32
C ALA A 20 -0.43 3.03 -6.24
N GLN A 21 -0.73 1.81 -6.67
CA GLN A 21 -0.96 0.67 -5.77
C GLN A 21 0.10 -0.41 -6.01
N PHE A 22 0.55 -1.08 -4.94
CA PHE A 22 1.30 -2.32 -5.09
C PHE A 22 0.94 -3.36 -4.04
N SER A 23 1.10 -4.63 -4.40
CA SER A 23 1.00 -5.75 -3.46
C SER A 23 2.34 -6.40 -3.16
N HIS A 24 2.43 -7.02 -1.99
CA HIS A 24 3.59 -7.80 -1.55
C HIS A 24 3.13 -9.03 -0.75
N THR A 25 3.46 -10.23 -1.25
CA THR A 25 3.25 -11.49 -0.53
C THR A 25 4.41 -11.73 0.43
N LEU A 26 4.10 -11.92 1.70
CA LEU A 26 5.06 -12.17 2.77
C LEU A 26 5.68 -13.55 2.63
N ILE A 27 6.99 -13.64 2.88
CA ILE A 27 7.70 -14.92 2.91
C ILE A 27 7.22 -15.76 4.09
N VAL A 28 6.93 -15.10 5.22
CA VAL A 28 6.33 -15.71 6.41
C VAL A 28 5.06 -14.95 6.74
N PRO A 29 3.87 -15.59 6.68
CA PRO A 29 2.63 -14.96 7.10
C PRO A 29 2.68 -14.51 8.56
N ILE A 30 2.02 -13.41 8.88
CA ILE A 30 1.94 -12.86 10.24
C ILE A 30 0.53 -13.06 10.82
N GLN A 31 0.43 -13.14 12.14
CA GLN A 31 -0.85 -13.20 12.85
C GLN A 31 -1.29 -11.80 13.25
N LYS A 32 -2.53 -11.43 12.91
CA LYS A 32 -3.13 -10.15 13.32
C LYS A 32 -3.46 -10.17 14.80
N ASP A 33 -3.30 -9.01 15.43
CA ASP A 33 -3.91 -8.79 16.74
C ASP A 33 -5.45 -8.83 16.57
N GLY A 34 -6.12 -9.73 17.30
CA GLY A 34 -7.55 -10.01 17.12
C GLY A 34 -7.87 -11.24 16.25
N GLY A 35 -6.85 -11.94 15.75
CA GLY A 35 -7.00 -13.19 15.01
C GLY A 35 -7.00 -13.02 13.50
N GLY A 36 -6.59 -14.09 12.81
CA GLY A 36 -6.43 -14.11 11.36
C GLY A 36 -4.97 -14.03 10.91
N THR A 37 -4.73 -14.50 9.69
CA THR A 37 -3.39 -14.56 9.09
C THR A 37 -3.31 -13.58 7.93
N ILE A 38 -2.24 -12.79 7.89
CA ILE A 38 -1.88 -11.98 6.72
C ILE A 38 -0.75 -12.68 5.98
N SER A 39 -1.00 -13.05 4.73
CA SER A 39 0.01 -13.55 3.80
C SER A 39 0.36 -12.56 2.70
N THR A 40 -0.53 -11.61 2.40
CA THR A 40 -0.35 -10.61 1.35
C THR A 40 -0.83 -9.26 1.86
N LEU A 41 -0.03 -8.22 1.60
CA LEU A 41 -0.35 -6.83 1.86
C LEU A 41 -0.56 -6.11 0.54
N THR A 42 -1.59 -5.28 0.47
CA THR A 42 -1.81 -4.33 -0.61
C THR A 42 -1.67 -2.94 -0.04
N PHE A 43 -0.88 -2.12 -0.70
CA PHE A 43 -0.54 -0.77 -0.29
C PHE A 43 -1.10 0.21 -1.29
N ASP A 44 -1.88 1.15 -0.80
CA ASP A 44 -2.32 2.33 -1.55
C ASP A 44 -1.35 3.48 -1.30
N GLU A 45 -1.17 4.37 -2.27
CA GLU A 45 -0.38 5.58 -2.09
C GLU A 45 -0.87 6.38 -0.87
N PRO A 46 -0.01 6.66 0.13
CA PRO A 46 -0.40 7.40 1.32
C PRO A 46 -0.92 8.80 0.95
N THR A 47 -2.03 9.19 1.56
CA THR A 47 -2.54 10.56 1.41
C THR A 47 -1.72 11.54 2.23
N ILE A 48 -1.86 12.84 1.95
CA ILE A 48 -1.25 13.89 2.77
C ILE A 48 -1.71 13.80 4.23
N ASP A 49 -2.99 13.47 4.46
CA ASP A 49 -3.54 13.31 5.81
C ASP A 49 -2.87 12.12 6.54
N ASP A 50 -2.60 11.01 5.85
CA ASP A 50 -1.87 9.87 6.42
C ASP A 50 -0.46 10.25 6.86
N MET A 51 0.22 11.08 6.05
CA MET A 51 1.57 11.57 6.33
C MET A 51 1.59 12.53 7.52
N ILE A 52 0.64 13.47 7.60
CA ILE A 52 0.49 14.37 8.76
C ILE A 52 0.23 13.56 10.02
N LEU A 53 -0.71 12.63 9.99
CA LEU A 53 -1.00 11.76 11.14
C LEU A 53 0.20 10.91 11.54
N ALA A 54 1.01 10.44 10.58
CA ALA A 54 2.25 9.74 10.87
C ALA A 54 3.27 10.64 11.55
N GLU A 55 3.41 11.90 11.15
CA GLU A 55 4.28 12.89 11.81
C GLU A 55 3.85 13.17 13.25
N GLU A 56 2.55 13.35 13.50
CA GLU A 56 2.01 13.64 14.83
C GLU A 56 2.13 12.46 15.81
N THR A 57 2.03 11.23 15.31
CA THR A 57 1.93 10.02 16.13
C THR A 57 3.24 9.25 16.29
N SER A 58 4.33 9.72 15.67
CA SER A 58 5.58 8.99 15.66
C SER A 58 6.80 9.89 15.90
N THR A 59 7.74 9.40 16.70
CA THR A 59 9.00 10.10 16.97
C THR A 59 10.15 9.39 16.26
N GLY A 60 10.72 10.04 15.24
CA GLY A 60 11.86 9.56 14.47
C GLY A 60 11.49 8.88 13.15
N THR A 61 12.41 8.93 12.19
CA THR A 61 12.19 8.55 10.77
C THR A 61 11.62 7.14 10.60
N ASN A 62 12.14 6.15 11.32
CA ASN A 62 11.66 4.77 11.19
C ASN A 62 10.22 4.63 11.72
N ALA A 63 9.90 5.32 12.83
CA ALA A 63 8.55 5.28 13.37
C ALA A 63 7.54 5.92 12.41
N HIS A 64 7.93 7.01 11.72
CA HIS A 64 7.12 7.68 10.71
C HIS A 64 6.85 6.78 9.49
N VAL A 65 7.87 6.08 8.99
CA VAL A 65 7.72 5.14 7.87
C VAL A 65 6.77 3.99 8.24
N VAL A 66 6.93 3.40 9.42
CA VAL A 66 6.02 2.34 9.91
C VAL A 66 4.60 2.86 10.04
N ALA A 67 4.42 4.06 10.59
CA ALA A 67 3.12 4.69 10.76
C ALA A 67 2.44 4.98 9.42
N THR A 68 3.19 5.43 8.41
CA THR A 68 2.68 5.70 7.05
C THR A 68 2.30 4.41 6.33
N LEU A 69 3.20 3.43 6.29
CA LEU A 69 2.99 2.19 5.54
C LEU A 69 1.91 1.28 6.15
N SER A 70 1.80 1.25 7.49
CA SER A 70 0.74 0.48 8.14
C SER A 70 -0.66 1.04 7.83
N ARG A 71 -0.81 2.37 7.74
CA ARG A 71 -2.06 3.02 7.29
C ARG A 71 -2.36 2.70 5.83
N SER A 72 -1.35 2.85 4.96
CA SER A 72 -1.44 2.56 3.52
C SER A 72 -1.89 1.13 3.19
N CYS A 73 -1.63 0.15 4.06
CA CYS A 73 -2.14 -1.22 3.89
C CYS A 73 -3.24 -1.63 4.88
N GLY A 74 -3.79 -0.69 5.64
CA GLY A 74 -4.95 -0.90 6.51
C GLY A 74 -4.70 -1.87 7.68
N ILE A 75 -3.47 -1.94 8.22
CA ILE A 75 -3.15 -2.76 9.39
C ILE A 75 -2.59 -1.94 10.55
N THR A 76 -2.54 -2.53 11.74
CA THR A 76 -1.97 -1.86 12.91
C THR A 76 -0.44 -1.74 12.79
N GLN A 77 0.15 -0.71 13.40
CA GLN A 77 1.61 -0.61 13.49
C GLN A 77 2.23 -1.82 14.22
N GLY A 78 1.51 -2.40 15.18
CA GLY A 78 1.94 -3.60 15.90
C GLY A 78 2.05 -4.81 14.98
N ASP A 79 1.03 -5.05 14.16
CA ASP A 79 1.04 -6.12 13.14
C ASP A 79 2.13 -5.87 12.09
N PHE A 80 2.24 -4.63 11.61
CA PHE A 80 3.24 -4.26 10.62
C PHE A 80 4.68 -4.53 11.10
N ARG A 81 4.96 -4.30 12.38
CA ARG A 81 6.28 -4.60 12.99
C ARG A 81 6.60 -6.09 13.09
N LYS A 82 5.62 -6.98 12.90
CA LYS A 82 5.85 -8.45 12.86
C LYS A 82 6.44 -8.90 11.51
N ILE A 83 6.35 -8.07 10.47
CA ILE A 83 6.90 -8.36 9.13
C ILE A 83 8.40 -8.60 9.23
N LYS A 84 8.89 -9.64 8.57
CA LYS A 84 10.32 -9.95 8.55
C LYS A 84 11.11 -8.87 7.82
N ALA A 85 12.31 -8.55 8.32
CA ALA A 85 13.18 -7.52 7.75
C ALA A 85 13.42 -7.68 6.24
N ARG A 86 13.48 -8.92 5.73
CA ARG A 86 13.62 -9.20 4.30
C ARG A 86 12.43 -8.66 3.49
N ASP A 87 11.21 -8.92 3.93
CA ASP A 87 10.00 -8.41 3.29
C ASP A 87 9.88 -6.89 3.47
N TYR A 88 10.17 -6.39 4.68
CA TYR A 88 10.15 -4.96 4.98
C TYR A 88 11.05 -4.16 4.02
N ASN A 89 12.28 -4.62 3.76
CA ASN A 89 13.18 -3.95 2.83
C ASN A 89 12.65 -3.92 1.38
N VAL A 90 11.91 -4.95 0.95
CA VAL A 90 11.28 -4.97 -0.38
C VAL A 90 10.13 -3.96 -0.43
N ILE A 91 9.30 -3.93 0.62
CA ILE A 91 8.20 -2.98 0.75
C ILE A 91 8.75 -1.54 0.73
N LEU A 92 9.81 -1.24 1.48
CA LEU A 92 10.44 0.08 1.48
C LEU A 92 10.93 0.51 0.11
N ARG A 93 11.52 -0.40 -0.67
CA ARG A 93 11.98 -0.09 -2.03
C ARG A 93 10.82 0.21 -2.97
N LYS A 94 9.72 -0.56 -2.87
CA LYS A 94 8.51 -0.33 -3.67
C LYS A 94 7.82 0.99 -3.29
N ALA A 95 7.79 1.32 -2.01
CA ALA A 95 7.21 2.55 -1.48
C ALA A 95 8.16 3.77 -1.54
N GLY A 96 9.40 3.60 -2.01
CA GLY A 96 10.42 4.66 -2.08
C GLY A 96 9.92 5.98 -2.70
N PRO A 97 9.21 5.94 -3.85
CA PRO A 97 8.63 7.13 -4.47
C PRO A 97 7.68 7.93 -3.57
N TRP A 98 6.93 7.27 -2.68
CA TRP A 98 5.97 7.92 -1.80
C TRP A 98 6.60 8.53 -0.55
N LEU A 99 7.73 7.95 -0.11
CA LEU A 99 8.40 8.36 1.14
C LEU A 99 9.41 9.50 0.92
N GLY A 100 9.48 10.07 -0.28
CA GLY A 100 10.46 11.10 -0.63
C GLY A 100 11.88 10.58 -0.82
N ASN A 101 12.06 9.26 -0.97
CA ASN A 101 13.35 8.59 -1.19
C ASN A 101 13.53 8.17 -2.66
N GLY A 102 13.17 9.06 -3.59
CA GLY A 102 13.38 8.88 -5.03
C GLY A 102 14.81 9.14 -5.46
#